data_AF-A0A2G2FYT1-F1
#
_entry.id   AF-A0A2G2FYT1-F1
#
_cell.length_a   1.000
_cell.length_b   1.000
_cell.length_c   1.000
_cell.angle_alpha   90.00
_cell.angle_beta   90.00
_cell.angle_gamma   90.00
#
_symmetry.space_group_name_H-M   'P 1'
#
loop_
_entity.id
_entity.type
_entity.pdbx_description
1 polymer ?
#
loop_
_entity_poly.entity_id
_entity_poly.type
_entity_poly.pdbx_seq_one_letter_code
_entity_poly.pdbx_strand_id
1 'polypeptide(L)'
;MFSKAFKQKIQYLKPYKVYSNNSFQDIEEAALSVLVHRNIKEGKLIKVGKGKFYKRKKGELPIEGISLDPKKYLPSDKYSVRHNCIKPSKYPIAELLFYSNRNRAIPLDNYISKILDQDSIILAEFISRMFGKARVLEVYLDNFRSKGLVQENVEVLLGV
;
A
#
# COMPACT_ATOMS: atom_id res chain seq x y z
N MET A 1 -8.71 10.66 -30.48
CA MET A 1 -7.28 10.29 -30.70
C MET A 1 -6.47 10.16 -29.41
N PHE A 2 -6.60 11.07 -28.43
CA PHE A 2 -5.80 11.09 -27.18
C PHE A 2 -5.74 9.76 -26.37
N SER A 3 -6.82 8.97 -26.37
CA SER A 3 -6.91 7.67 -25.69
C SER A 3 -5.83 6.66 -26.12
N LYS A 4 -5.47 6.59 -27.41
CA LYS A 4 -4.48 5.62 -27.91
C LYS A 4 -3.05 5.98 -27.48
N ALA A 5 -2.67 7.26 -27.62
CA ALA A 5 -1.35 7.75 -27.23
C ALA A 5 -1.11 7.61 -25.71
N PHE A 6 -2.14 7.89 -24.90
CA PHE A 6 -2.06 7.72 -23.45
C PHE A 6 -1.95 6.24 -23.04
N LYS A 7 -2.72 5.35 -23.68
CA LYS A 7 -2.62 3.89 -23.44
C LYS A 7 -1.21 3.36 -23.75
N GLN A 8 -0.58 3.84 -24.82
CA GLN A 8 0.80 3.47 -25.15
C GLN A 8 1.78 4.00 -24.08
N LYS A 9 1.67 5.26 -23.65
CA LYS A 9 2.54 5.81 -22.59
C LYS A 9 2.41 5.04 -21.28
N ILE A 10 1.20 4.66 -20.85
CA ILE A 10 1.00 3.83 -19.65
C ILE A 10 1.71 2.47 -19.76
N GLN A 11 1.72 1.85 -20.94
CA GLN A 11 2.40 0.57 -21.14
C GLN A 11 3.91 0.67 -20.88
N TYR A 12 4.53 1.84 -21.07
CA TYR A 12 5.95 2.06 -20.81
C TYR A 12 6.27 2.55 -19.40
N LEU A 13 5.28 2.93 -18.58
CA LEU A 13 5.55 3.29 -17.20
C LEU A 13 6.11 2.08 -16.43
N LYS A 14 7.16 2.33 -15.63
CA LYS A 14 7.67 1.35 -14.67
C LYS A 14 6.64 1.15 -13.56
N PRO A 15 6.34 -0.11 -13.16
CA PRO A 15 5.48 -0.39 -12.02
C PRO A 15 6.01 0.24 -10.72
N TYR A 16 5.11 0.56 -9.79
CA TYR A 16 5.38 1.13 -8.44
C TYR A 16 6.11 2.48 -8.38
N LYS A 17 6.64 3.00 -9.49
CA LYS A 17 7.13 4.36 -9.56
C LYS A 17 5.95 5.33 -9.52
N VAL A 18 6.03 6.34 -8.65
CA VAL A 18 5.03 7.41 -8.57
C VAL A 18 5.24 8.40 -9.70
N TYR A 19 4.17 8.70 -10.43
CA TYR A 19 4.10 9.71 -11.47
C TYR A 19 3.14 10.81 -11.05
N SER A 20 3.39 12.02 -11.53
CA SER A 20 2.50 13.16 -11.37
C SER A 20 1.85 13.51 -12.71
N ASN A 21 0.70 14.18 -12.67
CA ASN A 21 0.08 14.73 -13.88
C ASN A 21 1.05 15.62 -14.68
N ASN A 22 1.93 16.36 -13.99
CA ASN A 22 2.94 17.21 -14.61
C ASN A 22 3.98 16.44 -15.44
N SER A 23 4.08 15.12 -15.26
CA SER A 23 4.94 14.25 -16.06
C SER A 23 4.39 14.01 -17.48
N PHE A 24 3.20 14.52 -17.80
CA PHE A 24 2.52 14.36 -19.10
C PHE A 24 2.15 15.72 -19.70
N GLN A 25 3.16 16.58 -19.89
CA GLN A 25 2.99 17.97 -20.39
C GLN A 25 2.30 18.05 -21.76
N ASP A 26 2.40 16.99 -22.56
CA ASP A 26 1.83 16.91 -23.91
C ASP A 26 0.30 16.68 -23.94
N ILE A 27 -0.35 16.58 -22.77
CA ILE A 27 -1.79 16.32 -22.64
C ILE A 27 -2.41 17.38 -21.74
N GLU A 28 -3.51 17.97 -22.18
CA GLU A 28 -4.31 18.92 -21.40
C GLU A 28 -4.73 18.32 -20.04
N GLU A 29 -4.57 19.07 -18.96
CA GLU A 29 -4.67 18.56 -17.58
C GLU A 29 -6.06 17.96 -17.27
N ALA A 30 -7.13 18.59 -17.76
CA ALA A 30 -8.49 18.08 -17.61
C ALA A 30 -8.68 16.73 -18.30
N ALA A 31 -8.18 16.59 -19.54
CA ALA A 31 -8.24 15.35 -20.30
C ALA A 31 -7.38 14.25 -19.67
N LEU A 32 -6.18 14.61 -19.16
CA LEU A 32 -5.30 13.70 -18.46
C LEU A 32 -5.96 13.15 -17.18
N SER A 33 -6.61 14.01 -16.40
CA SER A 33 -7.31 13.62 -15.18
C SER A 33 -8.41 12.58 -15.47
N VAL A 34 -9.22 12.79 -16.52
CA VAL A 34 -10.25 11.84 -16.95
C VAL A 34 -9.64 10.51 -17.39
N LEU A 35 -8.55 10.54 -18.16
CA LEU A 35 -7.87 9.34 -18.64
C LEU A 35 -7.22 8.55 -17.51
N VAL A 36 -6.57 9.23 -16.55
CA VAL A 36 -6.01 8.64 -15.34
C VAL A 36 -7.13 8.00 -14.52
N HIS A 37 -8.23 8.71 -14.30
CA HIS A 37 -9.37 8.19 -13.55
C HIS A 37 -9.98 6.95 -14.20
N ARG A 38 -10.12 6.93 -15.53
CA ARG A 38 -10.57 5.73 -16.26
C ARG A 38 -9.61 4.55 -16.09
N ASN A 39 -8.29 4.77 -16.17
CA ASN A 39 -7.30 3.70 -15.99
C ASN A 39 -7.16 3.23 -14.53
N ILE A 40 -7.52 4.09 -13.56
CA ILE A 40 -7.68 3.69 -12.16
C ILE A 40 -8.87 2.76 -12.02
N LYS A 41 -10.03 3.09 -12.61
CA LYS A 41 -11.21 2.19 -12.63
C LYS A 41 -10.89 0.85 -13.29
N GLU A 42 -10.19 0.87 -14.43
CA GLU A 42 -9.72 -0.36 -15.09
C GLU A 42 -8.62 -1.12 -14.29
N GLY A 43 -8.19 -0.62 -13.12
CA GLY A 43 -7.21 -1.26 -12.25
C GLY A 43 -5.77 -1.22 -12.76
N LYS A 44 -5.48 -0.48 -13.83
CA LYS A 44 -4.13 -0.37 -14.43
C LYS A 44 -3.23 0.60 -13.67
N LEU A 45 -3.84 1.61 -13.07
CA LEU A 45 -3.17 2.62 -12.25
C LEU A 45 -3.74 2.61 -10.83
N ILE A 46 -2.95 3.09 -9.87
CA ILE A 46 -3.38 3.29 -8.49
C ILE A 46 -3.15 4.75 -8.12
N LYS A 47 -4.20 5.41 -7.60
CA LYS A 47 -4.13 6.79 -7.13
C LYS A 47 -3.49 6.82 -5.75
N VAL A 48 -2.48 7.68 -5.59
CA VAL A 48 -1.77 7.85 -4.31
C VAL A 48 -2.07 9.21 -3.68
N GLY A 49 -2.41 10.21 -4.50
CA GLY A 49 -2.71 11.56 -4.02
C GLY A 49 -3.38 12.42 -5.08
N LYS A 50 -3.55 13.72 -4.81
CA LYS A 50 -4.06 14.68 -5.79
C LYS A 50 -3.09 14.76 -6.97
N GLY A 51 -3.53 14.32 -8.15
CA GLY A 51 -2.71 14.31 -9.37
C GLY A 51 -1.51 13.35 -9.35
N LYS A 52 -1.45 12.39 -8.42
CA LYS A 52 -0.35 11.41 -8.31
C LYS A 52 -0.88 9.99 -8.41
N PHE A 53 -0.19 9.16 -9.18
CA PHE A 53 -0.54 7.75 -9.40
C PHE A 53 0.69 6.91 -9.74
N TYR A 54 0.61 5.59 -9.56
CA TYR A 54 1.61 4.65 -10.09
C TYR A 54 0.96 3.59 -10.98
N LYS A 55 1.78 2.97 -11.84
CA LYS A 55 1.35 1.85 -12.67
C LYS A 55 1.40 0.55 -11.87
N ARG A 56 0.34 -0.23 -11.96
CA ARG A 56 0.28 -1.58 -11.41
C ARG A 56 1.13 -2.55 -12.23
N LYS A 57 1.78 -3.53 -11.58
CA LYS A 57 2.53 -4.57 -12.30
C LYS A 57 1.55 -5.50 -13.03
N LYS A 58 1.89 -5.91 -14.24
CA LYS A 58 1.07 -6.85 -15.02
C LYS A 58 0.99 -8.19 -14.25
N GLY A 59 -0.23 -8.67 -13.98
CA GLY A 59 -0.46 -9.86 -13.16
C GLY A 59 -0.82 -9.56 -11.69
N GLU A 60 -0.62 -8.33 -11.22
CA GLU A 60 -1.28 -7.89 -9.99
C GLU A 60 -2.76 -7.66 -10.28
N LEU A 61 -3.58 -8.36 -9.51
CA LEU A 61 -5.03 -8.38 -9.69
C LEU A 61 -5.61 -6.98 -9.48
N PRO A 62 -6.47 -6.45 -10.37
CA PRO A 62 -7.16 -5.16 -10.22
C PRO A 62 -7.83 -5.01 -8.83
N ILE A 63 -7.71 -3.83 -8.20
CA ILE A 63 -8.40 -3.55 -6.91
C ILE A 63 -9.92 -3.53 -7.13
N GLU A 64 -10.38 -3.17 -8.33
CA GLU A 64 -11.78 -3.39 -8.73
C GLU A 64 -11.97 -4.86 -9.11
N GLY A 65 -12.24 -5.69 -8.09
CA GLY A 65 -12.50 -7.12 -8.23
C GLY A 65 -11.78 -7.96 -7.18
N ILE A 66 -10.60 -7.51 -6.74
CA ILE A 66 -10.06 -7.90 -5.44
C ILE A 66 -10.40 -6.80 -4.46
N SER A 67 -11.63 -6.91 -3.95
CA SER A 67 -11.75 -6.82 -2.51
C SER A 67 -10.62 -7.70 -1.96
N LEU A 68 -9.54 -7.10 -1.43
CA LEU A 68 -8.79 -7.76 -0.36
C LEU A 68 -9.88 -8.03 0.63
N ASP A 69 -10.53 -9.20 0.52
CA ASP A 69 -11.74 -9.46 1.28
C ASP A 69 -11.31 -9.19 2.71
N PRO A 70 -11.81 -8.13 3.35
CA PRO A 70 -11.33 -7.78 4.66
C PRO A 70 -11.49 -9.00 5.56
N LYS A 71 -12.46 -9.89 5.27
CA LYS A 71 -12.68 -11.17 5.95
C LYS A 71 -11.58 -12.21 5.73
N LYS A 72 -10.90 -12.25 4.57
CA LYS A 72 -9.80 -13.20 4.29
C LYS A 72 -8.51 -12.82 5.03
N TYR A 73 -8.36 -11.54 5.38
CA TYR A 73 -7.16 -10.99 6.03
C TYR A 73 -7.41 -10.38 7.41
N LEU A 74 -8.68 -10.33 7.84
CA LEU A 74 -9.08 -10.00 9.20
C LEU A 74 -8.32 -10.94 10.14
N PRO A 75 -7.91 -10.46 11.32
CA PRO A 75 -7.29 -11.31 12.32
C PRO A 75 -8.12 -12.57 12.52
N SER A 76 -7.59 -13.71 12.05
CA SER A 76 -8.19 -15.02 12.31
C SER A 76 -8.17 -15.33 13.81
N ASP A 77 -7.34 -14.60 14.56
CA ASP A 77 -7.19 -14.68 16.00
C ASP A 77 -7.45 -13.30 16.65
N LYS A 78 -8.73 -12.96 16.81
CA LYS A 78 -9.16 -11.73 17.50
C LYS A 78 -8.73 -11.70 18.97
N TYR A 79 -8.49 -12.87 19.58
CA TYR A 79 -8.07 -12.97 20.98
C TYR A 79 -6.65 -12.45 21.13
N SER A 80 -5.71 -12.97 20.32
CA SER A 80 -4.32 -12.51 20.36
C SER A 80 -4.17 -11.00 20.11
N VAL A 81 -4.96 -10.44 19.17
CA VAL A 81 -4.94 -8.99 18.90
C VAL A 81 -5.42 -8.16 20.10
N ARG A 82 -6.42 -8.63 20.86
CA ARG A 82 -6.85 -7.98 22.11
C ARG A 82 -5.77 -7.99 23.19
N HIS A 83 -4.86 -8.96 23.15
CA HIS A 83 -3.74 -9.10 24.07
C HIS A 83 -2.42 -8.53 23.48
N ASN A 84 -2.50 -7.64 22.49
CA ASN A 84 -1.34 -7.02 21.82
C ASN A 84 -0.30 -8.03 21.31
N CYS A 85 -0.76 -9.23 20.94
CA CYS A 85 0.08 -10.32 20.47
C CYS A 85 -0.37 -10.80 19.09
N ILE A 86 0.57 -11.31 18.31
CA ILE A 86 0.29 -11.81 16.97
C ILE A 86 1.19 -12.99 16.60
N LYS A 87 0.64 -13.97 15.88
CA LYS A 87 1.42 -15.05 15.26
C LYS A 87 1.55 -14.77 13.76
N PRO A 88 2.75 -14.45 13.24
CA PRO A 88 2.93 -14.08 11.83
C PRO A 88 2.44 -15.11 10.82
N SER A 89 2.51 -16.41 11.13
CA SER A 89 2.01 -17.49 10.25
C SER A 89 0.50 -17.44 10.01
N LYS A 90 -0.25 -16.66 10.80
CA LYS A 90 -1.67 -16.38 10.53
C LYS A 90 -1.88 -15.34 9.43
N TYR A 91 -0.81 -14.73 8.91
CA TYR A 91 -0.82 -13.64 7.93
C TYR A 91 0.16 -13.90 6.78
N PRO A 92 -0.24 -14.70 5.78
CA PRO A 92 0.67 -15.17 4.72
C PRO A 92 1.38 -14.06 3.94
N ILE A 93 0.78 -12.87 3.81
CA ILE A 93 1.38 -11.75 3.06
C ILE A 93 2.66 -11.20 3.71
N ALA A 94 2.80 -11.36 5.02
CA ALA A 94 3.94 -10.86 5.79
C ALA A 94 4.74 -11.97 6.48
N GLU A 95 4.30 -13.24 6.41
CA GLU A 95 4.93 -14.37 7.08
C GLU A 95 6.43 -14.49 6.78
N LEU A 96 6.83 -14.24 5.53
CA LEU A 96 8.23 -14.31 5.09
C LEU A 96 9.14 -13.30 5.80
N LEU A 97 8.59 -12.21 6.33
CA LEU A 97 9.35 -11.22 7.11
C LEU A 97 9.73 -11.72 8.51
N PHE A 98 9.11 -12.83 8.97
CA PHE A 98 9.27 -13.37 10.33
C PHE A 98 9.78 -14.82 10.31
N TYR A 99 10.61 -15.20 9.34
CA TYR A 99 11.04 -16.59 9.13
C TYR A 99 11.49 -17.32 10.41
N SER A 100 12.29 -16.66 11.27
CA SER A 100 12.78 -17.22 12.54
C SER A 100 11.71 -17.39 13.62
N ASN A 101 10.63 -16.59 13.56
CA ASN A 101 9.64 -16.44 14.63
C ASN A 101 8.21 -16.70 14.15
N ARG A 102 8.01 -17.25 12.94
CA ARG A 102 6.71 -17.28 12.25
C ARG A 102 5.56 -17.87 13.06
N ASN A 103 5.85 -18.86 13.91
CA ASN A 103 4.86 -19.57 14.72
C ASN A 103 4.78 -19.11 16.18
N ARG A 104 5.69 -18.22 16.60
CA ARG A 104 5.72 -17.67 17.96
C ARG A 104 4.81 -16.46 18.03
N ALA A 105 4.16 -16.28 19.18
CA ALA A 105 3.47 -15.04 19.47
C ALA A 105 4.52 -13.95 19.68
N ILE A 106 4.39 -12.84 18.94
CA ILE A 106 5.23 -11.65 19.07
C ILE A 106 4.35 -10.45 19.40
N PRO A 107 4.91 -9.39 20.02
CA PRO A 107 4.17 -8.16 20.23
C PRO A 107 3.64 -7.58 18.91
N LEU A 108 2.42 -7.07 18.93
CA LEU A 108 1.77 -6.47 17.76
C LEU A 108 2.60 -5.31 17.20
N ASP A 109 3.18 -4.49 18.07
CA ASP A 109 3.99 -3.33 17.66
C ASP A 109 5.26 -3.75 16.94
N ASN A 110 5.88 -4.84 17.38
CA ASN A 110 7.05 -5.41 16.69
C ASN A 110 6.67 -5.93 15.30
N TYR A 111 5.49 -6.52 15.17
CA TYR A 111 4.96 -6.97 13.88
C TYR A 111 4.69 -5.80 12.93
N ILE A 112 3.96 -4.78 13.40
CA ILE A 112 3.67 -3.55 12.64
C ILE A 112 4.98 -2.88 12.24
N SER A 113 5.91 -2.69 13.18
CA SER A 113 7.20 -2.05 12.93
C SER A 113 8.00 -2.80 11.88
N LYS A 114 8.08 -4.14 11.99
CA LYS A 114 8.87 -4.92 11.02
C LYS A 114 8.26 -4.87 9.61
N ILE A 115 6.96 -4.69 9.49
CA ILE A 115 6.30 -4.48 8.20
C ILE A 115 6.57 -3.08 7.66
N LEU A 116 6.47 -2.05 8.50
CA LEU A 116 6.76 -0.66 8.13
C LEU A 116 8.22 -0.45 7.70
N ASP A 117 9.14 -1.21 8.31
CA ASP A 117 10.57 -1.26 7.95
C ASP A 117 10.82 -1.62 6.47
N GLN A 118 9.86 -2.23 5.78
CA GLN A 118 9.95 -2.54 4.35
C GLN A 118 9.63 -1.35 3.43
N ASP A 119 9.16 -0.23 3.98
CA ASP A 119 8.68 0.95 3.24
C ASP A 119 7.76 0.63 2.05
N SER A 120 6.92 -0.38 2.18
CA SER A 120 6.05 -0.83 1.10
C SER A 120 4.65 -0.28 1.29
N ILE A 121 4.18 0.50 0.32
CA ILE A 121 2.83 1.09 0.35
C ILE A 121 1.74 0.02 0.46
N ILE A 122 1.93 -1.13 -0.21
CA ILE A 122 0.98 -2.25 -0.20
C ILE A 122 0.91 -2.87 1.20
N LEU A 123 2.08 -3.08 1.84
CA LEU A 123 2.15 -3.68 3.16
C LEU A 123 1.65 -2.71 4.25
N ALA A 124 1.95 -1.41 4.10
CA ALA A 124 1.46 -0.36 4.99
C ALA A 124 -0.06 -0.18 4.89
N GLU A 125 -0.62 -0.24 3.68
CA GLU A 125 -2.07 -0.24 3.47
C GLU A 125 -2.71 -1.49 4.10
N PHE A 126 -2.09 -2.65 3.92
CA PHE A 126 -2.56 -3.93 4.47
C PHE A 126 -2.69 -3.87 6.00
N ILE A 127 -1.63 -3.48 6.72
CA ILE A 127 -1.68 -3.39 8.19
C ILE A 127 -2.61 -2.28 8.67
N SER A 128 -2.73 -1.16 7.92
CA SER A 128 -3.65 -0.06 8.27
C SER A 128 -5.11 -0.49 8.18
N ARG A 129 -5.46 -1.32 7.19
CA ARG A 129 -6.81 -1.90 7.06
C ARG A 129 -7.09 -2.92 8.16
N MET A 130 -6.08 -3.64 8.63
CA MET A 130 -6.26 -4.68 9.63
C MET A 130 -6.32 -4.18 11.08
N PHE A 131 -5.36 -3.34 11.48
CA PHE A 131 -5.21 -2.88 12.87
C PHE A 131 -5.72 -1.46 13.07
N GLY A 132 -6.15 -0.80 11.99
CA GLY A 132 -6.58 0.59 12.00
C GLY A 132 -5.43 1.55 11.75
N LYS A 133 -5.72 2.59 10.97
CA LYS A 133 -4.75 3.62 10.58
C LYS A 133 -4.14 4.34 11.80
N ALA A 134 -4.93 4.58 12.84
CA ALA A 134 -4.47 5.25 14.07
C ALA A 134 -3.38 4.44 14.79
N ARG A 135 -3.58 3.12 14.94
CA ARG A 135 -2.59 2.26 15.61
C ARG A 135 -1.29 2.15 14.82
N VAL A 136 -1.40 2.03 13.49
CA VAL A 136 -0.22 2.00 12.62
C VAL A 136 0.54 3.33 12.65
N LEU A 137 -0.17 4.46 12.71
CA LEU A 137 0.43 5.78 12.86
C LEU A 137 1.18 5.92 14.19
N GLU A 138 0.59 5.49 15.30
CA GLU A 138 1.23 5.52 16.62
C GLU A 138 2.56 4.76 16.60
N VAL A 139 2.56 3.51 16.14
CA VAL A 139 3.78 2.69 16.04
C VAL A 139 4.81 3.31 15.10
N TYR A 140 4.36 3.93 13.99
CA TYR A 140 5.25 4.63 13.07
C TYR A 140 5.95 5.82 13.74
N LEU A 141 5.19 6.65 14.45
CA LEU A 141 5.73 7.81 15.15
C LEU A 141 6.73 7.40 16.23
N ASP A 142 6.39 6.38 17.02
CA ASP A 142 7.20 5.93 18.15
C ASP A 142 8.48 5.21 17.72
N ASN A 143 8.42 4.37 16.69
CA ASN A 143 9.54 3.50 16.32
C ASN A 143 10.41 4.01 15.19
N PHE A 144 9.92 4.95 14.37
CA PHE A 144 10.64 5.49 13.22
C PHE A 144 10.84 7.00 13.33
N ARG A 145 9.74 7.79 13.33
CA ARG A 145 9.84 9.25 13.20
C ARG A 145 10.51 9.91 14.40
N SER A 146 10.24 9.43 15.62
CA SER A 146 10.91 9.87 16.85
C SER A 146 12.44 9.66 16.82
N LYS A 147 12.91 8.69 16.04
CA LYS A 147 14.32 8.33 15.86
C LYS A 147 14.95 8.97 14.62
N GLY A 148 14.21 9.83 13.91
CA GLY A 148 14.65 10.46 12.67
C GLY A 148 14.65 9.53 11.45
N LEU A 149 14.01 8.36 11.52
CA LEU A 149 13.86 7.44 10.40
C LEU A 149 12.61 7.81 9.58
N VAL A 150 12.81 8.08 8.29
CA VAL A 150 11.74 8.45 7.36
C VAL A 150 11.42 7.27 6.45
N GLN A 151 10.13 6.96 6.32
CA GLN A 151 9.61 5.92 5.43
C GLN A 151 8.66 6.58 4.43
N GLU A 152 9.19 6.96 3.26
CA GLU A 152 8.50 7.85 2.31
C GLU A 152 7.14 7.31 1.88
N ASN A 153 7.05 6.00 1.60
CA ASN A 153 5.80 5.40 1.15
C ASN A 153 4.78 5.28 2.28
N VAL A 154 5.26 5.05 3.50
CA VAL A 154 4.44 4.99 4.71
C VAL A 154 3.89 6.38 5.06
N GLU A 155 4.71 7.42 5.03
CA GLU A 155 4.28 8.81 5.29
C GLU A 155 3.22 9.27 4.29
N VAL A 156 3.40 8.97 3.01
CA VAL A 156 2.43 9.28 1.96
C VAL A 156 1.07 8.60 2.22
N LEU A 157 1.08 7.34 2.67
CA LEU A 157 -0.15 6.62 3.01
C LEU A 157 -0.80 7.18 4.29
N LEU A 158 0.00 7.48 5.30
CA LEU A 158 -0.47 7.94 6.60
C LEU A 158 -0.90 9.42 6.57
N GLY A 159 -0.35 10.23 5.66
CA GLY A 159 -0.63 11.65 5.51
C GLY A 159 0.11 12.52 6.52
N VAL A 160 1.37 12.18 6.80
CA VAL A 160 2.24 12.83 7.81
C VAL A 160 3.52 13.32 7.17
#